data_AF-A0A0F0CLV4-F1
#
_entry.id   AF-A0A0F0CLV4-F1
#
_cell.length_a   1.000
_cell.length_b   1.000
_cell.length_c   1.000
_cell.angle_alpha   90.00
_cell.angle_beta   90.00
_cell.angle_gamma   90.00
#
_symmetry.space_group_name_H-M   'P 1'
#
loop_
_entity.id
_entity.type
_entity.pdbx_description
1 polymer ?
#
loop_
_entity_poly.entity_id
_entity_poly.type
_entity_poly.pdbx_seq_one_letter_code
_entity_poly.pdbx_strand_id
1 'polypeptide(L)'
;MIFLGLKGKIEMEHPKRSFFKALSWRVVGLIITIITIYLYSKKIKDALAVGLISDLIKFGIYYFHERAWNKVDFGREKKEPEYNI
;
A
#
# COMPACT_ATOMS: atom_id res chain seq x y z
N MET A 1 -38.35 13.24 0.55
CA MET A 1 -37.82 13.89 1.77
C MET A 1 -37.65 12.75 2.78
N ILE A 2 -36.48 12.17 2.98
CA ILE A 2 -35.41 12.69 3.84
C ILE A 2 -34.10 11.99 3.44
N PHE A 3 -33.13 12.78 2.98
CA PHE A 3 -31.73 12.37 2.80
C PHE A 3 -31.09 12.43 4.19
N LEU A 4 -30.92 11.27 4.84
CA LEU A 4 -30.22 11.17 6.12
C LEU A 4 -28.73 11.40 5.85
N GLY A 5 -28.29 12.63 6.16
CA GLY A 5 -26.90 13.03 6.10
C GLY A 5 -26.05 12.18 7.04
N LEU A 6 -25.40 11.17 6.48
CA LEU A 6 -24.18 10.62 7.06
C LEU A 6 -23.11 11.69 6.93
N LYS A 7 -23.06 12.58 7.92
CA LYS A 7 -21.91 13.45 8.19
C LYS A 7 -20.75 12.53 8.59
N GLY A 8 -20.11 11.93 7.58
CA GLY A 8 -18.91 11.14 7.76
C GLY A 8 -17.91 12.01 8.50
N LYS A 9 -17.60 11.65 9.74
CA LYS A 9 -16.43 12.20 10.43
C LYS A 9 -15.25 11.88 9.52
N ILE A 10 -14.67 12.91 8.90
CA ILE A 10 -13.33 12.80 8.34
C ILE A 10 -12.42 12.72 9.57
N GLU A 11 -12.30 11.53 10.15
CA GLU A 11 -11.29 11.26 11.15
C GLU A 11 -9.95 11.40 10.43
N MET A 12 -9.29 12.54 10.60
CA MET A 12 -7.93 12.72 10.16
C MET A 12 -7.06 11.76 10.97
N GLU A 13 -6.82 10.57 10.42
CA GLU A 13 -5.89 9.62 11.01
C GLU A 13 -4.54 10.31 11.15
N HIS A 14 -4.06 10.45 12.39
CA HIS A 14 -2.75 11.05 12.63
C HIS A 14 -1.70 10.26 11.81
N PRO A 15 -0.82 10.90 11.02
CA PRO A 15 0.10 10.23 10.08
C PRO A 15 0.91 9.07 10.69
N LYS A 16 1.16 9.16 12.00
CA LYS A 16 1.83 8.14 12.82
C LYS A 16 1.02 6.83 12.86
N ARG A 17 -0.31 6.88 13.02
CA ARG A 17 -1.17 5.68 13.08
C ARG A 17 -1.20 4.94 11.74
N SER A 18 -1.33 5.65 10.63
CA SER A 18 -1.33 5.05 9.29
C SER A 18 0.03 4.43 8.95
N PHE A 19 1.14 5.03 9.41
CA PHE A 19 2.48 4.42 9.30
C PHE A 19 2.58 3.10 10.09
N PHE A 20 2.15 3.08 11.36
CA PHE A 20 2.17 1.84 12.16
C PHE A 20 1.29 0.74 11.56
N LYS A 21 0.12 1.11 11.01
CA LYS A 21 -0.77 0.17 10.32
C LYS A 21 -0.10 -0.41 9.07
N ALA A 22 0.54 0.43 8.26
CA ALA A 22 1.29 -0.01 7.08
C ALA A 22 2.47 -0.93 7.46
N LEU A 23 3.22 -0.57 8.50
CA LEU A 23 4.34 -1.38 9.00
C LEU A 23 3.85 -2.73 9.55
N SER A 24 2.75 -2.74 10.31
CA SER A 24 2.14 -3.96 10.82
C SER A 24 1.74 -4.91 9.69
N TRP A 25 1.14 -4.38 8.63
CA TRP A 25 0.79 -5.18 7.45
C TRP A 25 2.01 -5.76 6.73
N ARG A 26 3.12 -5.00 6.66
CA ARG A 26 4.38 -5.48 6.08
C ARG A 26 5.01 -6.63 6.86
N VAL A 27 5.02 -6.53 8.19
CA VAL A 27 5.53 -7.60 9.06
C VAL A 27 4.71 -8.89 8.89
N VAL A 28 3.38 -8.78 8.82
CA VAL A 28 2.50 -9.94 8.59
C VAL A 28 2.81 -10.60 7.24
N GLY A 29 2.92 -9.82 6.16
CA GLY A 29 3.23 -10.35 4.83
C GLY A 29 4.61 -11.05 4.76
N LEU A 30 5.61 -10.48 5.43
CA LEU A 30 6.95 -11.07 5.53
C LEU A 30 6.92 -12.39 6.31
N ILE A 31 6.21 -12.45 7.43
CA ILE A 31 6.05 -13.68 8.23
C ILE A 31 5.38 -14.78 7.41
N ILE A 32 4.27 -14.46 6.72
CA ILE A 32 3.56 -15.43 5.87
C ILE A 32 4.51 -15.99 4.81
N THR A 33 5.28 -15.13 4.14
CA THR A 33 6.23 -15.56 3.09
C THR A 33 7.31 -16.49 3.64
N ILE A 34 7.92 -16.13 4.78
CA ILE A 34 8.92 -16.97 5.45
C ILE A 34 8.31 -18.32 5.83
N ILE A 35 7.11 -18.34 6.42
CA ILE A 35 6.44 -19.58 6.80
C ILE A 35 6.17 -20.44 5.57
N THR A 36 5.61 -19.88 4.48
CA THR A 36 5.34 -20.62 3.25
C THR A 36 6.61 -21.26 2.67
N ILE A 37 7.70 -20.52 2.60
CA ILE A 37 8.96 -21.03 2.06
C ILE A 37 9.60 -22.04 3.00
N TYR A 38 9.54 -21.80 4.31
CA TYR A 38 10.04 -22.76 5.29
C TYR A 38 9.27 -24.08 5.25
N LEU A 39 7.94 -24.04 5.08
CA LEU A 39 7.13 -25.25 4.94
C LEU A 39 7.55 -26.09 3.72
N TYR A 40 7.93 -25.43 2.63
CA TYR A 40 8.37 -26.07 1.39
C TYR A 40 9.83 -26.54 1.43
N SER A 41 10.78 -25.66 1.76
CA SER A 41 12.23 -25.94 1.71
C SER A 41 12.75 -26.63 2.98
N LYS A 42 12.04 -26.52 4.11
CA LYS A 42 12.49 -26.91 5.47
C LYS A 42 13.80 -26.25 5.92
N LYS A 43 14.33 -25.29 5.15
CA LYS A 43 15.55 -24.53 5.44
C LYS A 43 15.18 -23.10 5.82
N ILE A 44 15.50 -22.71 7.05
CA ILE A 44 15.20 -21.36 7.56
C ILE A 44 16.02 -20.27 6.85
N LYS A 45 17.25 -20.59 6.41
CA LYS A 45 18.13 -19.66 5.70
C LYS A 45 17.51 -19.19 4.38
N ASP A 46 16.98 -20.13 3.60
CA ASP A 46 16.33 -19.83 2.32
C ASP A 46 15.06 -19.02 2.52
N ALA A 47 14.25 -19.39 3.53
CA ALA A 47 13.01 -18.70 3.85
C ALA A 47 13.25 -17.23 4.24
N LEU A 48 14.26 -16.96 5.07
CA LEU A 48 14.64 -15.60 5.45
C LEU A 48 15.18 -14.79 4.27
N ALA A 49 16.08 -15.39 3.47
CA ALA A 49 16.67 -14.72 2.31
C ALA A 49 15.59 -14.31 1.30
N VAL A 50 14.71 -15.25 0.94
CA VAL A 50 13.64 -14.96 -0.03
C VAL A 50 12.60 -14.02 0.56
N GLY A 51 12.22 -14.18 1.83
CA GLY A 51 11.29 -13.27 2.51
C GLY A 51 11.73 -11.81 2.41
N LEU A 52 12.98 -11.53 2.79
CA LEU A 52 13.56 -10.17 2.75
C LEU A 52 13.70 -9.64 1.32
N ILE A 53 14.27 -10.44 0.40
CA ILE A 53 14.43 -10.04 -1.00
C ILE A 53 13.07 -9.74 -1.63
N SER A 54 12.05 -10.55 -1.34
CA SER A 54 10.72 -10.35 -1.90
C SER A 54 10.06 -9.05 -1.44
N ASP A 55 10.30 -8.63 -0.19
CA ASP A 55 9.71 -7.39 0.33
C ASP A 55 10.42 -6.17 -0.28
N LEU A 56 11.75 -6.23 -0.45
CA LEU A 56 12.52 -5.21 -1.16
C LEU A 56 12.10 -5.07 -2.63
N ILE A 57 11.93 -6.18 -3.35
CA ILE A 57 11.46 -6.17 -4.74
C ILE A 57 10.07 -5.52 -4.83
N LYS A 58 9.15 -5.87 -3.93
CA LYS A 58 7.81 -5.26 -3.90
C LYS A 58 7.87 -3.76 -3.63
N PHE A 59 8.78 -3.29 -2.77
CA PHE A 59 9.00 -1.86 -2.59
C PHE A 59 9.45 -1.18 -3.88
N GLY A 60 10.43 -1.75 -4.59
CA GLY A 60 10.89 -1.24 -5.88
C GLY A 60 9.77 -1.22 -6.93
N ILE A 61 9.08 -2.35 -7.11
CA ILE A 61 7.96 -2.47 -8.05
C ILE A 61 6.85 -1.48 -7.70
N TYR A 62 6.49 -1.32 -6.43
CA TYR A 62 5.45 -0.38 -6.01
C TYR A 62 5.82 1.06 -6.40
N TYR A 63 7.07 1.48 -6.17
CA TYR A 63 7.55 2.80 -6.60
C TYR A 63 7.45 2.98 -8.12
N PHE A 64 7.93 2.02 -8.89
CA PHE A 64 7.83 2.09 -10.36
C PHE A 64 6.39 2.04 -10.85
N HIS A 65 5.54 1.25 -10.20
CA HIS A 65 4.11 1.15 -10.51
C HIS A 65 3.43 2.49 -10.27
N GLU A 66 3.66 3.14 -9.13
CA GLU A 66 3.12 4.47 -8.85
C GLU A 66 3.62 5.52 -9.85
N ARG A 67 4.90 5.45 -10.25
CA ARG A 67 5.47 6.35 -11.25
C ARG A 67 4.91 6.11 -12.65
N ALA A 68 4.68 4.86 -13.03
CA ALA A 68 4.03 4.49 -14.28
C ALA A 68 2.56 4.93 -14.27
N TRP A 69 1.84 4.69 -13.17
CA TRP A 69 0.45 5.08 -12.99
C TRP A 69 0.25 6.59 -13.09
N ASN A 70 1.15 7.39 -12.52
CA ASN A 70 1.10 8.85 -12.64
C ASN A 70 1.20 9.37 -14.09
N LYS A 71 1.78 8.59 -15.01
CA LYS A 71 1.86 8.93 -16.44
C LYS A 71 0.61 8.52 -17.23
N VAL A 72 -0.21 7.64 -16.67
CA VAL A 72 -1.44 7.17 -17.29
C VAL A 72 -2.57 8.12 -16.87
N ASP A 73 -3.23 8.74 -17.85
CA ASP A 73 -4.29 9.73 -17.62
C ASP A 73 -5.68 9.11 -17.38
N PHE A 74 -5.71 7.85 -16.94
CA PHE A 74 -6.93 7.09 -16.81
C PHE A 74 -7.75 7.62 -15.61
N GLY A 75 -8.92 8.19 -15.90
CA GLY A 75 -9.86 8.70 -14.89
C GLY A 75 -9.54 10.10 -14.34
N ARG A 76 -8.63 10.87 -14.96
CA ARG A 76 -8.44 12.28 -14.60
C ARG A 76 -9.57 13.14 -15.18
N GLU A 77 -10.46 13.66 -14.33
CA GLU A 77 -11.33 14.77 -14.69
C GLU A 77 -10.46 16.02 -14.86
N LYS A 78 -10.44 16.60 -16.05
CA LYS A 78 -9.82 17.90 -16.29
C LYS A 78 -10.58 18.92 -15.44
N LYS A 79 -10.01 19.37 -14.33
CA LYS A 79 -10.49 20.59 -13.68
C LYS A 79 -10.16 21.74 -14.61
N GLU A 80 -11.20 22.29 -15.24
CA GLU A 80 -11.09 23.57 -15.96
C GLU A 80 -10.56 24.62 -14.98
N PRO A 81 -9.62 25.50 -15.41
CA PRO A 81 -9.11 26.53 -14.52
C PRO A 81 -10.27 27.45 -14.14
N GLU A 82 -10.65 27.45 -12.86
CA GLU A 82 -11.62 28.39 -12.30
C GLU A 82 -11.00 29.79 -12.39
N TYR A 83 -11.29 30.50 -13.49
CA TYR A 83 -10.90 31.88 -13.69
C TYR A 83 -11.72 32.75 -12.73
N ASN A 84 -11.20 32.99 -11.53
CA ASN A 84 -11.69 34.08 -10.71
C ASN A 84 -11.20 35.40 -11.34
N ILE A 85 -12.15 36.11 -11.98
CA ILE A 85 -12.02 37.51 -12.40
C ILE A 85 -12.55 38.39 -11.28
#